data_AF-F4KQ89-F1
#
_entry.id   AF-F4KQ89-F1
#
_cell.length_a   1.000
_cell.length_b   1.000
_cell.length_c   1.000
_cell.angle_alpha   90.00
_cell.angle_beta   90.00
_cell.angle_gamma   90.00
#
_symmetry.space_group_name_H-M   'P 1'
#
loop_
_entity.id
_entity.type
_entity.pdbx_description
1 polymer ?
#
loop_
_entity_poly.entity_id
_entity_poly.type
_entity_poly.pdbx_seq_one_letter_code
_entity_poly.pdbx_strand_id
1 'polypeptide(L)'
;MKKKSKTIALLQLINRGLPPEVWSRFHSLVQMRDDHTITDTELAELIELTDSIDLAHAQRMEALVELAVLQNKPLEALMDELGIRPVAIERYPIN
;
A
#
# COMPACT_ATOMS: atom_id res chain seq x y z
N MET A 1 26.08 10.25 10.48
CA MET A 1 25.32 10.79 9.33
C MET A 1 24.59 9.73 8.49
N LYS A 2 25.20 8.59 8.13
CA LYS A 2 24.57 7.55 7.28
C LYS A 2 23.26 6.96 7.83
N LYS A 3 23.19 6.64 9.14
CA LYS A 3 21.98 6.06 9.78
C LYS A 3 20.76 7.01 9.72
N LYS A 4 20.95 8.30 9.99
CA LYS A 4 19.87 9.32 9.89
C LYS A 4 19.30 9.44 8.48
N SER A 5 20.16 9.47 7.46
CA SER A 5 19.72 9.56 6.06
C SER A 5 18.90 8.34 5.64
N LYS A 6 19.29 7.14 6.08
CA LYS A 6 18.54 5.91 5.81
C LYS A 6 17.17 5.90 6.49
N THR A 7 17.09 6.32 7.75
CA THR A 7 15.80 6.45 8.47
C THR A 7 14.84 7.38 7.75
N ILE A 8 15.31 8.52 7.25
CA ILE A 8 14.46 9.46 6.48
C ILE A 8 13.93 8.80 5.21
N ALA A 9 14.79 8.13 4.44
CA ALA A 9 14.38 7.45 3.21
C ALA A 9 13.33 6.36 3.47
N LEU A 10 13.50 5.57 4.54
CA LEU A 10 12.53 4.55 4.94
C LEU A 10 11.20 5.16 5.34
N LEU A 11 11.20 6.22 6.14
CA LEU A 11 9.97 6.92 6.53
C LEU A 11 9.25 7.53 5.32
N GLN A 12 9.99 8.05 4.34
CA GLN A 12 9.40 8.54 3.09
C GLN A 12 8.74 7.42 2.29
N LEU A 13 9.39 6.26 2.18
CA LEU A 13 8.83 5.09 1.49
C LEU A 13 7.60 4.55 2.22
N ILE A 14 7.65 4.46 3.56
CA ILE A 14 6.54 3.99 4.39
C ILE A 14 5.30 4.86 4.18
N ASN A 15 5.48 6.18 4.22
CA ASN A 15 4.40 7.16 4.06
C ASN A 15 4.02 7.42 2.59
N ARG A 16 4.69 6.78 1.63
CA ARG A 16 4.33 6.88 0.22
C ARG A 16 3.06 6.07 -0.02
N GLY A 17 1.92 6.75 0.07
CA GLY A 17 0.65 6.27 -0.44
C GLY A 17 0.66 6.22 -1.97
N LEU A 18 -0.35 5.56 -2.53
CA LEU A 18 -0.66 5.72 -3.96
C LEU A 18 -1.48 7.00 -4.16
N PRO A 19 -1.35 7.67 -5.33
CA PRO A 19 -2.16 8.84 -5.65
C PRO A 19 -3.66 8.53 -5.56
N PRO A 20 -4.51 9.46 -5.09
CA PRO A 20 -5.96 9.26 -5.03
C PRO A 20 -6.59 8.85 -6.37
N GLU A 21 -6.02 9.31 -7.49
CA GLU A 21 -6.47 8.99 -8.83
C GLU A 21 -6.29 7.50 -9.17
N VAL A 22 -5.20 6.89 -8.67
CA VAL A 22 -4.94 5.46 -8.83
C VAL A 22 -5.98 4.63 -8.07
N TRP A 23 -6.29 5.02 -6.82
CA TRP A 23 -7.34 4.36 -6.05
C TRP A 23 -8.72 4.53 -6.68
N SER A 24 -9.04 5.73 -7.15
CA SER A 24 -10.30 6.00 -7.84
C SER A 24 -10.47 5.12 -9.09
N ARG A 25 -9.42 5.01 -9.91
CA ARG A 25 -9.45 4.16 -11.11
C ARG A 25 -9.57 2.68 -10.75
N PHE A 26 -8.79 2.21 -9.77
CA PHE A 26 -8.88 0.84 -9.28
C PHE A 26 -10.31 0.50 -8.80
N HIS A 27 -10.92 1.35 -7.97
CA HIS A 27 -12.28 1.12 -7.47
C HIS A 27 -13.32 1.13 -8.58
N SER A 28 -13.22 2.06 -9.54
CA SER A 28 -14.10 2.09 -10.71
C SER A 28 -14.02 0.80 -11.52
N LEU A 29 -12.81 0.28 -11.77
CA LEU A 29 -12.62 -0.97 -12.49
C LEU A 29 -13.14 -2.19 -11.72
N VAL A 30 -12.94 -2.21 -10.39
CA VAL A 30 -13.52 -3.25 -9.52
C VAL A 30 -15.05 -3.25 -9.61
N GLN A 31 -15.68 -2.07 -9.54
CA GLN A 31 -17.14 -1.94 -9.71
C GLN A 31 -17.60 -2.44 -11.08
N MET A 32 -16.95 -2.04 -12.18
CA MET A 32 -17.29 -2.51 -13.52
C MET A 32 -17.13 -4.03 -13.68
N ARG A 33 -16.12 -4.63 -13.02
CA ARG A 33 -15.93 -6.08 -12.99
C ARG A 33 -17.07 -6.76 -12.25
N ASP A 34 -17.45 -6.23 -11.08
CA ASP A 34 -18.51 -6.78 -10.24
C ASP A 34 -19.90 -6.63 -10.90
N ASP A 35 -20.10 -5.56 -11.69
CA ASP A 35 -21.29 -5.30 -12.50
C ASP A 35 -21.28 -6.04 -13.85
N HIS A 36 -20.21 -6.78 -14.16
CA HIS A 36 -19.99 -7.47 -15.44
C HIS A 36 -20.03 -6.56 -16.68
N THR A 37 -19.73 -5.26 -16.53
CA THR A 37 -19.66 -4.29 -17.63
C THR A 37 -18.23 -3.99 -18.07
N ILE A 38 -17.23 -4.60 -17.42
CA ILE A 38 -15.82 -4.40 -17.73
C ILE A 38 -15.46 -4.98 -19.11
N THR A 39 -14.69 -4.22 -19.88
CA THR A 39 -14.12 -4.70 -21.15
C THR A 39 -12.80 -5.46 -20.92
N ASP A 40 -12.35 -6.25 -21.91
CA ASP A 40 -11.07 -6.96 -21.82
C ASP A 40 -9.88 -6.03 -21.58
N THR A 41 -9.89 -4.84 -22.20
CA THR A 41 -8.86 -3.81 -22.02
C THR A 41 -8.86 -3.27 -20.59
N GLU A 42 -10.04 -3.01 -20.03
CA GLU A 42 -10.20 -2.53 -18.65
C GLU A 42 -9.87 -3.62 -17.63
N LEU A 43 -10.14 -4.88 -17.94
CA LEU A 43 -9.75 -6.01 -17.11
C LEU A 43 -8.22 -6.15 -17.08
N ALA A 44 -7.54 -6.00 -18.22
CA ALA A 44 -6.09 -5.96 -18.27
C ALA A 44 -5.53 -4.80 -17.44
N GLU A 45 -6.14 -3.61 -17.53
CA GLU A 45 -5.76 -2.46 -16.69
C GLU A 45 -5.95 -2.74 -15.20
N LEU A 46 -7.05 -3.39 -14.81
CA LEU A 46 -7.30 -3.78 -13.42
C LEU A 46 -6.24 -4.73 -12.88
N ILE A 47 -5.78 -5.69 -13.69
CA ILE A 47 -4.70 -6.62 -13.33
C ILE A 47 -3.41 -5.84 -13.08
N GLU A 48 -2.98 -5.01 -14.03
CA GLU A 48 -1.75 -4.21 -13.90
C GLU A 48 -1.78 -3.25 -12.70
N LEU A 49 -2.94 -2.64 -12.44
CA LEU A 49 -3.13 -1.78 -11.26
C LEU A 49 -3.04 -2.59 -9.96
N THR A 50 -3.63 -3.78 -9.92
CA THR A 50 -3.56 -4.68 -8.75
C THR A 50 -2.12 -5.06 -8.45
N ASP A 51 -1.37 -5.50 -9.46
CA ASP A 51 0.04 -5.88 -9.32
C ASP A 51 0.89 -4.70 -8.83
N SER A 52 0.62 -3.50 -9.34
CA SER A 52 1.30 -2.27 -8.92
C SER A 52 1.00 -1.90 -7.46
N ILE A 53 -0.26 -2.08 -7.03
CA ILE A 53 -0.69 -1.84 -5.65
C ILE A 53 -0.01 -2.82 -4.71
N ASP A 54 0.00 -4.11 -5.05
CA ASP A 54 0.59 -5.17 -4.23
C ASP A 54 2.10 -4.99 -4.10
N LEU A 55 2.79 -4.64 -5.19
CA LEU A 55 4.21 -4.32 -5.16
C LEU A 55 4.51 -3.13 -4.24
N ALA A 56 3.71 -2.06 -4.32
CA ALA A 56 3.88 -0.89 -3.45
C ALA A 56 3.64 -1.25 -1.97
N HIS A 57 2.67 -2.11 -1.68
CA HIS A 57 2.43 -2.63 -0.33
C HIS A 57 3.57 -3.50 0.18
N ALA A 58 4.13 -4.38 -0.64
CA ALA A 58 5.29 -5.19 -0.30
C ALA A 58 6.51 -4.31 0.04
N GLN A 59 6.81 -3.32 -0.80
CA GLN A 59 7.89 -2.36 -0.57
C GLN A 59 7.71 -1.57 0.74
N ARG A 60 6.47 -1.19 1.07
CA ARG A 60 6.14 -0.53 2.34
C ARG A 60 6.42 -1.46 3.53
N MET A 61 6.04 -2.74 3.44
CA MET A 61 6.28 -3.72 4.49
C MET A 61 7.78 -3.97 4.69
N GLU A 62 8.55 -4.13 3.61
CA GLU A 62 10.01 -4.25 3.67
C GLU A 62 10.65 -3.04 4.37
N ALA A 63 10.19 -1.83 4.04
CA ALA A 63 10.69 -0.60 4.66
C ALA A 63 10.38 -0.52 6.16
N LEU A 64 9.19 -0.99 6.58
CA LEU A 64 8.81 -1.08 8.00
C LEU A 64 9.71 -2.06 8.76
N VAL A 65 9.91 -3.26 8.23
CA VAL A 65 10.79 -4.28 8.82
C VAL A 65 12.21 -3.74 8.95
N GLU A 66 12.73 -3.11 7.90
CA GLU A 66 14.07 -2.54 7.91
C GLU A 66 14.21 -1.40 8.93
N LEU A 67 13.19 -0.55 9.06
CA LEU A 67 13.18 0.52 10.04
C LEU A 67 13.13 -0.03 11.47
N ALA A 68 12.34 -1.08 11.72
CA ALA A 68 12.25 -1.75 13.02
C ALA A 68 13.60 -2.33 13.45
N VAL A 69 14.29 -3.02 12.54
CA VAL A 69 15.66 -3.54 12.75
C VAL A 69 16.63 -2.39 13.04
N LEU A 70 16.59 -1.31 12.27
CA LEU A 70 17.48 -0.16 12.43
C LEU A 70 17.29 0.55 13.78
N GLN A 71 16.06 0.56 14.31
CA GLN A 71 15.70 1.12 15.61
C GLN A 71 15.81 0.12 16.76
N ASN A 72 16.09 -1.15 16.48
CA ASN A 72 16.11 -2.25 17.47
C ASN A 72 14.79 -2.34 18.25
N LYS A 73 13.66 -2.29 17.52
CA LYS A 73 12.31 -2.41 18.09
C LYS A 73 11.54 -3.54 17.41
N PRO A 74 10.58 -4.17 18.11
CA PRO A 74 9.59 -5.03 17.46
C PRO A 74 8.84 -4.28 16.36
N LEU A 75 8.47 -4.98 15.29
CA LEU A 75 7.76 -4.41 14.16
C LEU A 75 6.41 -3.82 14.59
N GLU A 76 5.67 -4.57 15.41
CA GLU A 76 4.35 -4.19 15.92
C GLU A 76 4.42 -2.89 16.74
N ALA A 77 5.44 -2.77 17.61
CA ALA A 77 5.66 -1.56 18.39
C ALA A 77 5.97 -0.34 17.49
N LEU A 78 6.76 -0.52 16.43
CA LEU A 78 7.00 0.54 15.46
C LEU A 78 5.73 0.90 14.68
N MET A 79 4.95 -0.08 14.26
CA MET A 79 3.68 0.15 13.56
C MET A 79 2.69 0.93 14.42
N ASP A 80 2.57 0.59 15.70
CA ASP A 80 1.76 1.33 16.67
C ASP A 80 2.24 2.77 16.86
N GLU A 81 3.56 3.00 16.97
CA GLU A 81 4.16 4.34 17.05
C GLU A 81 3.87 5.19 15.81
N LEU A 82 3.83 4.57 14.63
CA LEU A 82 3.51 5.22 13.36
C LEU A 82 2.00 5.32 13.09
N GLY A 83 1.15 4.79 13.98
CA GLY A 83 -0.30 4.76 13.79
C GLY A 83 -0.76 3.84 12.67
N ILE A 84 0.08 2.89 12.25
CA ILE A 84 -0.23 1.90 11.22
C ILE A 84 -0.87 0.70 11.90
N ARG A 85 -2.13 0.43 11.57
CA ARG A 85 -2.85 -0.75 12.06
C ARG A 85 -3.32 -1.61 10.90
N PRO A 86 -3.29 -2.93 11.02
CA PRO A 86 -4.01 -3.80 10.08
C PRO A 86 -5.48 -3.41 10.12
N VAL A 87 -6.01 -2.97 8.99
CA VAL A 87 -7.46 -2.81 8.84
C VAL A 87 -8.02 -4.21 8.66
N ALA A 88 -8.97 -4.61 9.50
CA ALA A 88 -9.72 -5.84 9.26
C ALA A 88 -10.33 -5.73 7.86
N ILE A 89 -10.07 -6.70 7.00
CA ILE A 89 -10.57 -6.74 5.62
C ILE A 89 -12.07 -7.08 5.67
N GLU A 90 -12.87 -6.23 6.31
CA GLU A 90 -14.29 -6.15 6.02
C GLU A 90 -14.39 -5.45 4.68
N ARG A 91 -14.33 -6.26 3.62
CA ARG A 91 -14.84 -6.02 2.26
C ARG A 91 -15.05 -4.52 1.96
N TYR A 92 -14.07 -3.92 1.27
CA TYR A 92 -14.07 -2.50 0.83
C TYR A 92 -15.48 -1.90 0.79
N PRO A 93 -15.83 -0.99 1.73
CA PRO A 93 -17.10 -0.30 1.66
C PRO A 93 -17.11 0.53 0.39
N ILE A 94 -17.98 0.15 -0.53
CA ILE A 94 -18.35 0.92 -1.70
C ILE A 94 -18.99 2.21 -1.17
N ASN A 95 -18.26 3.33 -1.19
CA ASN A 95 -18.82 4.67 -1.01
C ASN A 95 -19.15 5.26 -2.37
#